data_AF-A0ABD2B7L4-F1
#
_entry.id   AF-A0ABD2B7L4-F1
#
_cell.length_a   1.000
_cell.length_b   1.000
_cell.length_c   1.000
_cell.angle_alpha   90.00
_cell.angle_beta   90.00
_cell.angle_gamma   90.00
#
_symmetry.space_group_name_H-M   'P 1'
#
loop_
_entity.id
_entity.type
_entity.pdbx_description
1 polymer ?
#
loop_
_entity_poly.entity_id
_entity_poly.type
_entity_poly.pdbx_seq_one_letter_code
_entity_poly.pdbx_strand_id
1 'polypeptide(L)'
;MLKSSKSNNSTKRKVKNNQTKTKKNNSSKSQNIKNKKVINAIKDIQQNKSQLGNICNSSEQSQSSSQTKSNNISDQKDIEKNSIENKNITFQIYANNPPSFDSSYLTTNDFSLKRSPDDLFNLIYSEQVTLTLPNRSWSIHFTEIPIRCIVVSEITLHHDSGSGIIPLYTKQIIFHEKMVYEIFLFNSKASEKNLSPIETITDVMNIITYTNNLKLCSGGPAVSLYSNINIECAYRDNKEKWRHNLCSLEVSEGDTCELCLSLKDILKRHIQRNKQSSRTKTFNGSGKRKRTAL
;
A
#
# COMPACT_ATOMS: atom_id res chain seq x y z
N MET A 1 -42.56 11.13 67.04
CA MET A 1 -41.59 11.43 65.96
C MET A 1 -42.36 11.34 64.63
N LEU A 2 -42.84 12.47 64.10
CA LEU A 2 -42.21 13.33 63.08
C LEU A 2 -41.93 12.57 61.76
N LYS A 3 -42.37 12.98 60.56
CA LYS A 3 -43.39 13.91 60.04
C LYS A 3 -43.42 13.62 58.53
N SER A 4 -44.61 13.54 57.94
CA SER A 4 -44.83 13.48 56.49
C SER A 4 -44.74 14.89 55.86
N SER A 5 -44.11 14.99 54.69
CA SER A 5 -44.10 16.18 53.82
C SER A 5 -44.30 15.71 52.37
N LYS A 6 -45.50 15.80 51.80
CA LYS A 6 -46.14 16.95 51.12
C LYS A 6 -45.31 17.57 49.99
N SER A 7 -45.89 17.40 48.80
CA SER A 7 -45.67 18.04 47.51
C SER A 7 -45.51 19.55 47.56
N ASN A 8 -44.72 20.09 46.62
CA ASN A 8 -44.98 21.41 46.05
C ASN A 8 -44.73 21.44 44.54
N ASN A 9 -45.78 21.82 43.83
CA ASN A 9 -45.81 22.22 42.43
C ASN A 9 -44.95 23.47 42.23
N SER A 10 -44.17 23.50 41.14
CA SER A 10 -43.58 24.74 40.62
C SER A 10 -43.93 24.94 39.15
N THR A 11 -44.43 26.13 38.92
CA THR A 11 -45.12 26.67 37.76
C THR A 11 -44.23 26.94 36.54
N LYS A 12 -44.74 26.53 35.38
CA LYS A 12 -44.70 27.21 34.07
C LYS A 12 -43.86 28.51 33.97
N ARG A 13 -42.87 28.50 33.07
CA ARG A 13 -42.62 29.60 32.13
C ARG A 13 -42.33 29.06 30.73
N LYS A 14 -43.33 29.14 29.85
CA LYS A 14 -43.18 28.99 28.39
C LYS A 14 -42.68 30.33 27.85
N VAL A 15 -41.41 30.41 27.46
CA VAL A 15 -40.92 31.49 26.61
C VAL A 15 -41.21 31.10 25.16
N LYS A 16 -42.22 31.73 24.56
CA LYS A 16 -42.48 31.70 23.12
C LYS A 16 -41.43 32.60 22.46
N ASN A 17 -40.43 31.99 21.82
CA ASN A 17 -39.56 32.73 20.92
C ASN A 17 -40.13 32.66 19.51
N ASN A 18 -40.73 33.75 19.07
CA ASN A 18 -41.13 33.99 17.68
C ASN A 18 -39.87 34.33 16.88
N GLN A 19 -39.32 33.37 16.15
CA GLN A 19 -38.38 33.67 15.06
C GLN A 19 -39.04 33.37 13.72
N THR A 20 -39.48 34.47 13.12
CA THR A 20 -39.55 34.80 11.70
C THR A 20 -39.10 33.72 10.70
N LYS A 21 -40.10 33.19 9.98
CA LYS A 21 -39.92 32.48 8.71
C LYS A 21 -39.42 33.48 7.65
N THR A 22 -38.12 33.47 7.35
CA THR A 22 -37.62 33.97 6.06
C THR A 22 -37.64 32.82 5.05
N LYS A 23 -38.65 32.83 4.17
CA LYS A 23 -38.64 32.07 2.93
C LYS A 23 -37.49 32.58 2.05
N LYS A 24 -36.37 31.86 1.97
CA LYS A 24 -35.46 31.92 0.83
C LYS A 24 -35.74 30.74 -0.09
N ASN A 25 -36.59 31.00 -1.09
CA ASN A 25 -36.56 30.26 -2.35
C ASN A 25 -35.27 30.63 -3.10
N ASN A 26 -34.80 29.68 -3.92
CA ASN A 26 -33.75 29.78 -4.96
C ASN A 26 -32.35 29.27 -4.57
N SER A 27 -32.01 28.06 -5.04
CA SER A 27 -30.86 27.82 -5.95
C SER A 27 -30.50 26.32 -6.07
N SER A 28 -31.46 25.45 -6.31
CA SER A 28 -31.21 24.10 -6.83
C SER A 28 -30.86 24.15 -8.32
N LYS A 29 -29.67 24.65 -8.68
CA LYS A 29 -29.13 24.55 -10.05
C LYS A 29 -27.60 24.52 -10.20
N SER A 30 -26.82 24.54 -9.11
CA SER A 30 -25.34 24.62 -9.20
C SER A 30 -24.59 23.27 -9.10
N GLN A 31 -25.26 22.17 -8.72
CA GLN A 31 -24.57 20.88 -8.51
C GLN A 31 -24.43 20.00 -9.77
N ASN A 32 -25.06 20.36 -10.90
CA ASN A 32 -24.99 19.55 -12.13
C ASN A 32 -23.87 19.94 -13.11
N ILE A 33 -23.10 21.00 -12.84
CA ILE A 33 -22.02 21.45 -13.73
C ILE A 33 -20.65 20.88 -13.30
N LYS A 34 -20.45 20.54 -12.01
CA LYS A 34 -19.18 20.00 -11.53
C LYS A 34 -18.99 18.50 -11.80
N ASN A 35 -20.07 17.72 -11.90
CA ASN A 35 -19.99 16.28 -12.20
C ASN A 35 -19.73 15.96 -13.69
N LYS A 36 -19.99 16.90 -14.62
CA LYS A 36 -19.62 16.70 -16.05
C LYS A 36 -18.13 16.93 -16.34
N LYS A 37 -17.42 17.75 -15.55
CA LYS A 37 -15.98 17.97 -15.75
C LYS A 37 -15.10 16.81 -15.26
N VAL A 38 -15.52 16.09 -14.23
CA VAL A 38 -14.75 14.94 -13.69
C VAL A 38 -14.95 13.68 -14.54
N ILE A 39 -16.12 13.47 -15.15
CA ILE A 39 -16.37 12.32 -16.03
C ILE A 39 -15.62 12.45 -17.39
N ASN A 40 -15.42 13.67 -17.89
CA ASN A 40 -14.63 13.87 -19.12
C ASN A 40 -13.12 13.66 -18.89
N ALA A 41 -12.58 14.07 -17.73
CA ALA A 41 -11.17 13.87 -17.40
C ALA A 41 -10.78 12.37 -17.24
N ILE A 42 -11.74 11.50 -16.87
CA ILE A 42 -11.51 10.05 -16.76
C ILE A 42 -11.57 9.35 -18.13
N LYS A 43 -12.33 9.88 -19.09
CA LYS A 43 -12.37 9.35 -20.46
C LYS A 43 -11.09 9.66 -21.25
N ASP A 44 -10.47 10.81 -21.01
CA ASP A 44 -9.20 11.18 -21.67
C ASP A 44 -8.01 10.33 -21.17
N ILE A 45 -8.08 9.79 -19.95
CA ILE A 45 -7.05 8.88 -19.40
C ILE A 45 -7.20 7.45 -19.94
N GLN A 46 -8.41 7.02 -20.30
CA GLN A 46 -8.63 5.69 -20.90
C GLN A 46 -8.37 5.64 -22.41
N GLN A 47 -8.43 6.76 -23.14
CA GLN A 47 -8.08 6.80 -24.57
C GLN A 47 -6.57 6.88 -24.85
N ASN A 48 -5.75 7.31 -23.90
CA ASN A 48 -4.29 7.35 -24.05
C ASN A 48 -3.57 6.03 -23.70
N LYS A 49 -4.31 4.97 -23.33
CA LYS A 49 -3.74 3.65 -23.03
C LYS A 49 -3.82 2.64 -24.18
N SER A 50 -4.32 3.05 -25.35
CA SER A 50 -4.46 2.21 -26.56
C SER A 50 -3.64 2.69 -27.76
N GLN A 51 -2.62 3.55 -27.57
CA GLN A 51 -1.73 4.01 -28.64
C GLN A 51 -0.23 3.93 -28.27
N LEU A 52 0.20 2.79 -27.72
CA LEU A 52 1.62 2.48 -27.50
C LEU A 52 1.96 1.06 -27.96
N GLY A 53 1.34 0.64 -29.07
CA GLY A 53 1.71 -0.55 -29.83
C GLY A 53 1.70 -0.21 -31.32
N ASN A 54 2.75 -0.60 -32.03
CA ASN A 54 3.01 -0.45 -33.47
C ASN A 54 3.63 0.87 -33.94
N ILE A 55 4.94 1.04 -33.78
CA ILE A 55 5.81 1.66 -34.80
C ILE A 55 7.19 0.99 -34.75
N CYS A 56 7.46 0.03 -35.64
CA CYS A 56 8.75 -0.11 -36.33
C CYS A 56 8.68 -1.29 -37.32
N ASN A 57 8.22 -0.98 -38.55
CA ASN A 57 8.52 -1.76 -39.75
C ASN A 57 8.32 -0.86 -40.97
N SER A 58 9.44 -0.39 -41.53
CA SER A 58 9.66 -0.02 -42.94
C SER A 58 11.19 0.02 -43.09
N SER A 59 11.91 -0.74 -43.92
CA SER A 59 11.77 -1.17 -45.31
C SER A 59 11.75 -0.03 -46.34
N GLU A 60 12.89 0.63 -46.48
CA GLU A 60 13.38 1.26 -47.73
C GLU A 60 14.90 0.98 -47.77
N GLN A 61 15.39 0.09 -48.64
CA GLN A 61 15.82 0.37 -50.01
C GLN A 61 16.68 1.63 -50.14
N SER A 62 17.99 1.44 -50.04
CA SER A 62 18.95 2.29 -50.76
C SER A 62 20.18 1.47 -51.12
N GLN A 63 20.33 1.30 -52.43
CA GLN A 63 21.47 0.72 -53.11
C GLN A 63 22.71 1.57 -52.86
N SER A 64 23.83 0.95 -52.48
CA SER A 64 25.14 1.45 -52.91
C SER A 64 26.11 0.29 -53.07
N SER A 65 26.53 0.13 -54.31
CA SER A 65 27.58 -0.76 -54.78
C SER A 65 28.94 -0.23 -54.35
N SER A 66 29.77 -1.07 -53.74
CA SER A 66 31.23 -0.95 -53.79
C SER A 66 31.85 -2.32 -53.57
N GLN A 67 32.39 -2.86 -54.66
CA GLN A 67 33.21 -4.05 -54.71
C GLN A 67 34.55 -3.76 -54.00
N THR A 68 34.96 -4.62 -53.07
CA THR A 68 36.39 -4.88 -52.84
C THR A 68 36.60 -6.31 -52.35
N LYS A 69 37.27 -7.05 -53.23
CA LYS A 69 37.98 -8.32 -53.14
C LYS A 69 38.32 -8.84 -51.74
N SER A 70 37.93 -10.10 -51.54
CA SER A 70 38.68 -11.21 -50.95
C SER A 70 40.09 -10.93 -50.41
N ASN A 71 40.33 -11.37 -49.18
CA ASN A 71 41.52 -12.17 -48.85
C ASN A 71 41.24 -13.07 -47.63
N ASN A 72 41.45 -14.36 -47.86
CA ASN A 72 41.59 -15.40 -46.85
C ASN A 72 42.89 -15.14 -46.06
N ILE A 73 42.80 -15.05 -44.72
CA ILE A 73 43.91 -15.40 -43.83
C ILE A 73 43.30 -16.14 -42.63
N SER A 74 43.52 -17.44 -42.66
CA SER A 74 43.58 -18.32 -41.49
C SER A 74 44.67 -17.85 -40.54
N ASP A 75 44.35 -17.69 -39.26
CA ASP A 75 45.32 -17.89 -38.19
C ASP A 75 44.62 -18.21 -36.86
N GLN A 76 44.87 -19.44 -36.42
CA GLN A 76 44.70 -19.88 -35.04
C GLN A 76 45.61 -19.04 -34.15
N LYS A 77 45.05 -18.45 -33.09
CA LYS A 77 45.80 -18.20 -31.86
C LYS A 77 44.95 -18.53 -30.65
N ASP A 78 45.45 -19.53 -29.93
CA ASP A 78 45.14 -19.85 -28.55
C ASP A 78 45.19 -18.59 -27.69
N ILE A 79 44.08 -18.29 -27.01
CA ILE A 79 44.06 -17.36 -25.88
C ILE A 79 43.32 -18.05 -24.74
N GLU A 80 44.15 -18.54 -23.83
CA GLU A 80 43.97 -18.76 -22.40
C GLU A 80 42.53 -18.79 -21.86
N LYS A 81 42.12 -20.01 -21.51
CA LYS A 81 41.10 -20.26 -20.48
C LYS A 81 41.59 -19.69 -19.15
N ASN A 82 41.23 -18.44 -18.86
CA ASN A 82 41.18 -17.94 -17.49
C ASN A 82 40.03 -18.64 -16.77
N SER A 83 40.34 -19.79 -16.20
CA SER A 83 39.55 -20.45 -15.16
C SER A 83 39.55 -19.54 -13.93
N ILE A 84 38.63 -18.59 -13.91
CA ILE A 84 38.22 -17.95 -12.65
C ILE A 84 37.56 -19.08 -11.85
N GLU A 85 38.30 -19.65 -10.90
CA GLU A 85 37.73 -20.42 -9.80
C GLU A 85 36.80 -19.47 -9.05
N ASN A 86 35.55 -19.38 -9.49
CA ASN A 86 34.46 -18.89 -8.67
C ASN A 86 34.31 -19.91 -7.54
N LYS A 87 35.10 -19.72 -6.48
CA LYS A 87 34.82 -20.29 -5.16
C LYS A 87 33.49 -19.68 -4.74
N ASN A 88 32.40 -20.31 -5.18
CA ASN A 88 31.09 -20.08 -4.62
C ASN A 88 31.21 -20.41 -3.13
N ILE A 89 31.30 -19.36 -2.31
CA ILE A 89 31.23 -19.47 -0.87
C ILE A 89 29.77 -19.76 -0.57
N THR A 90 29.38 -21.03 -0.69
CA THR A 90 28.04 -21.50 -0.39
C THR A 90 27.86 -21.49 1.13
N PHE A 91 27.17 -20.47 1.66
CA PHE A 91 26.71 -20.46 3.03
C PHE A 91 25.39 -21.23 3.14
N GLN A 92 25.46 -22.52 3.50
CA GLN A 92 24.27 -23.29 3.86
C GLN A 92 23.87 -22.97 5.31
N ILE A 93 22.73 -22.29 5.49
CA ILE A 93 22.06 -22.17 6.79
C ILE A 93 20.92 -23.19 6.81
N TYR A 94 21.16 -24.34 7.45
CA TYR A 94 20.10 -25.28 7.79
C TYR A 94 19.28 -24.73 8.96
N ALA A 95 18.00 -24.51 8.71
CA ALA A 95 17.03 -24.31 9.77
C ALA A 95 16.64 -25.67 10.36
N ASN A 96 16.82 -25.80 11.68
CA ASN A 96 16.32 -26.86 12.58
C ASN A 96 17.24 -28.07 12.83
N ASN A 97 18.25 -27.88 13.68
CA ASN A 97 18.51 -28.65 14.91
C ASN A 97 19.83 -28.12 15.53
N PRO A 98 20.04 -28.15 16.86
CA PRO A 98 21.29 -27.72 17.47
C PRO A 98 22.23 -28.92 17.70
N PRO A 99 23.25 -29.14 16.86
CA PRO A 99 24.48 -29.77 17.30
C PRO A 99 25.47 -28.68 17.73
N SER A 100 26.21 -28.97 18.80
CA SER A 100 27.29 -28.17 19.36
C SER A 100 28.16 -27.53 18.28
N PHE A 101 28.10 -26.20 18.19
CA PHE A 101 28.69 -25.42 17.11
C PHE A 101 30.13 -25.05 17.47
N ASP A 102 31.08 -25.58 16.71
CA ASP A 102 32.48 -25.15 16.76
C ASP A 102 32.61 -23.82 15.99
N SER A 103 32.89 -22.76 16.74
CA SER A 103 32.78 -21.36 16.32
C SER A 103 33.95 -20.93 15.43
N SER A 104 33.97 -21.44 14.19
CA SER A 104 34.77 -20.88 13.10
C SER A 104 33.87 -20.22 12.05
N TYR A 105 32.88 -19.45 12.52
CA TYR A 105 32.21 -18.48 11.67
C TYR A 105 33.25 -17.46 11.25
N LEU A 106 33.37 -17.25 9.94
CA LEU A 106 34.16 -16.19 9.35
C LEU A 106 33.86 -14.90 10.10
N THR A 107 34.83 -14.48 10.91
CA THR A 107 34.93 -13.11 11.40
C THR A 107 34.72 -12.24 10.20
N THR A 108 33.71 -11.38 10.28
CA THR A 108 33.53 -10.22 9.42
C THR A 108 34.80 -9.39 9.54
N ASN A 109 35.86 -9.80 8.86
CA ASN A 109 36.96 -8.92 8.52
C ASN A 109 36.26 -7.74 7.86
N ASP A 110 36.42 -6.56 8.45
CA ASP A 110 36.04 -5.27 7.91
C ASP A 110 36.61 -5.18 6.48
N PHE A 111 35.88 -5.72 5.51
CA PHE A 111 36.12 -5.49 4.10
C PHE A 111 35.66 -4.06 3.85
N SER A 112 36.46 -3.11 4.32
CA SER A 112 36.42 -1.71 3.89
C SER A 112 36.98 -1.61 2.46
N LEU A 113 36.47 -2.46 1.58
CA LEU A 113 36.63 -2.22 0.16
C LEU A 113 35.65 -1.09 -0.13
N LYS A 114 36.18 0.12 -0.42
CA LYS A 114 35.43 1.21 -1.07
C LYS A 114 34.96 0.72 -2.45
N ARG A 115 33.96 -0.14 -2.44
CA ARG A 115 33.28 -0.68 -3.62
C ARG A 115 32.27 0.35 -4.08
N SER A 116 32.06 0.43 -5.38
CA SER A 116 30.97 1.22 -5.90
C SER A 116 29.63 0.63 -5.42
N PRO A 117 28.57 1.43 -5.23
CA PRO A 117 27.24 0.91 -4.90
C PRO A 117 26.75 -0.15 -5.90
N ASP A 118 27.19 -0.06 -7.16
CA ASP A 118 26.90 -1.04 -8.21
C ASP A 118 27.55 -2.40 -7.93
N ASP A 119 28.76 -2.42 -7.37
CA ASP A 119 29.41 -3.67 -6.96
C ASP A 119 28.63 -4.33 -5.83
N LEU A 120 28.19 -3.54 -4.83
CA LEU A 120 27.40 -4.07 -3.71
C LEU A 120 26.09 -4.69 -4.18
N PHE A 121 25.36 -4.01 -5.06
CA PHE A 121 24.14 -4.54 -5.67
C PHE A 121 24.41 -5.86 -6.40
N ASN A 122 25.43 -5.89 -7.27
CA ASN A 122 25.77 -7.08 -8.05
C ASN A 122 26.20 -8.26 -7.18
N LEU A 123 26.90 -8.02 -6.07
CA LEU A 123 27.30 -9.07 -5.12
C LEU A 123 26.10 -9.73 -4.46
N ILE A 124 25.11 -8.94 -4.02
CA ILE A 124 23.88 -9.48 -3.43
C ILE A 124 23.03 -10.16 -4.51
N TYR A 125 22.89 -9.51 -5.67
CA TYR A 125 22.07 -10.01 -6.77
C TYR A 125 22.58 -11.35 -7.35
N SER A 126 23.90 -11.52 -7.43
CA SER A 126 24.54 -12.77 -7.86
C SER A 126 24.71 -13.79 -6.73
N GLU A 127 24.08 -13.56 -5.58
CA GLU A 127 24.11 -14.45 -4.41
C GLU A 127 25.52 -14.72 -3.84
N GLN A 128 26.51 -13.86 -4.16
CA GLN A 128 27.86 -13.94 -3.59
C GLN A 128 27.89 -13.49 -2.12
N VAL A 129 26.86 -12.75 -1.70
CA VAL A 129 26.65 -12.36 -0.30
C VAL A 129 25.26 -12.81 0.13
N THR A 130 25.21 -13.59 1.21
CA THR A 130 23.95 -14.02 1.83
C THR A 130 23.49 -13.00 2.85
N LEU A 131 22.25 -12.50 2.71
CA LEU A 131 21.63 -11.64 3.70
C LEU A 131 20.95 -12.47 4.78
N THR A 132 21.11 -12.08 6.05
CA THR A 132 20.37 -12.69 7.16
C THR A 132 19.00 -12.05 7.28
N LEU A 133 17.94 -12.85 7.25
CA LEU A 133 16.58 -12.36 7.38
C LEU A 133 16.10 -12.39 8.84
N PRO A 134 15.22 -11.47 9.27
CA PRO A 134 14.77 -11.40 10.66
C PRO A 134 14.11 -12.68 11.17
N ASN A 135 13.29 -13.33 10.35
CA ASN A 135 12.60 -14.58 10.66
C ASN A 135 12.09 -15.27 9.38
N ARG A 136 11.35 -16.38 9.51
CA ARG A 136 10.87 -17.20 8.38
C ARG A 136 9.74 -16.61 7.54
N SER A 137 9.07 -15.54 7.99
CA SER A 137 8.09 -14.84 7.15
C SER A 137 8.76 -13.95 6.09
N TRP A 138 10.06 -13.69 6.22
CA TRP A 138 10.82 -12.91 5.26
C TRP A 138 11.40 -13.79 4.15
N SER A 139 11.46 -13.21 2.95
CA SER A 139 11.99 -13.84 1.75
C SER A 139 12.68 -12.80 0.86
N ILE A 140 13.60 -13.27 0.00
CA ILE A 140 14.29 -12.45 -1.00
C ILE A 140 13.89 -12.97 -2.38
N HIS A 141 13.53 -12.05 -3.26
CA HIS A 141 13.24 -12.33 -4.66
C HIS A 141 14.12 -11.45 -5.54
N PHE A 142 14.52 -11.99 -6.69
CA PHE A 142 15.29 -11.25 -7.69
C PHE A 142 14.45 -11.09 -8.94
N THR A 143 14.44 -9.90 -9.52
CA THR A 143 13.78 -9.62 -10.80
C THR A 143 14.84 -9.28 -11.84
N GLU A 144 14.71 -9.81 -13.07
CA GLU A 144 15.69 -9.60 -14.13
C GLU A 144 15.27 -8.53 -15.15
N ILE A 145 14.00 -8.52 -15.58
CA ILE A 145 13.51 -7.72 -16.71
C ILE A 145 12.15 -7.10 -16.36
N PRO A 146 11.87 -5.82 -16.74
CA PRO A 146 12.76 -4.89 -17.43
C PRO A 146 13.77 -4.18 -16.52
N ILE A 147 13.61 -4.31 -15.20
CA ILE A 147 14.46 -3.64 -14.22
C ILE A 147 14.96 -4.70 -13.23
N ARG A 148 16.28 -4.71 -13.02
CA ARG A 148 16.91 -5.56 -12.03
C ARG A 148 16.64 -5.02 -10.64
N CYS A 149 16.03 -5.82 -9.79
CA CYS A 149 15.75 -5.46 -8.40
C CYS A 149 15.97 -6.65 -7.47
N ILE A 150 16.27 -6.33 -6.21
CA ILE A 150 16.28 -7.27 -5.09
C ILE A 150 15.10 -6.88 -4.20
N VAL A 151 14.13 -7.77 -4.08
CA VAL A 151 12.91 -7.54 -3.28
C VAL A 151 13.01 -8.37 -2.02
N VAL A 152 13.16 -7.70 -0.88
CA VAL A 152 13.14 -8.32 0.45
C VAL A 152 11.77 -8.09 1.06
N SER A 153 10.99 -9.15 1.30
CA SER A 153 9.58 -9.01 1.68
C SER A 153 9.14 -9.93 2.81
N GLU A 154 8.28 -9.39 3.66
CA GLU A 154 7.55 -10.12 4.70
C GLU A 154 6.20 -10.59 4.14
N ILE A 155 5.99 -11.91 4.15
CA ILE A 155 4.81 -12.57 3.60
C ILE A 155 4.03 -13.26 4.70
N THR A 156 2.71 -13.08 4.68
CA THR A 156 1.77 -13.84 5.51
C THR A 156 0.74 -14.53 4.61
N LEU A 157 0.21 -15.68 5.03
CA LEU A 157 -0.88 -16.33 4.32
C LEU A 157 -2.21 -15.77 4.83
N HIS A 158 -3.04 -15.31 3.91
CA HIS A 158 -4.37 -14.78 4.20
C HIS A 158 -5.44 -15.62 3.51
N HIS A 159 -6.55 -15.88 4.20
CA HIS A 159 -7.68 -16.61 3.62
C HIS A 159 -8.69 -15.62 3.06
N ASP A 160 -8.68 -15.48 1.73
CA ASP A 160 -9.68 -14.71 0.99
C ASP A 160 -10.90 -15.60 0.68
N SER A 161 -12.11 -15.08 0.92
CA SER A 161 -13.35 -15.86 0.79
C SER A 161 -13.65 -16.30 -0.65
N GLY A 162 -13.07 -15.65 -1.66
CA GLY A 162 -13.24 -16.00 -3.07
C GLY A 162 -12.08 -16.79 -3.66
N SER A 163 -10.87 -16.54 -3.18
CA SER A 163 -9.62 -16.99 -3.82
C SER A 163 -8.88 -18.06 -3.00
N GLY A 164 -9.35 -18.38 -1.79
CA GLY A 164 -8.69 -19.33 -0.90
C GLY A 164 -7.48 -18.70 -0.17
N ILE A 165 -6.42 -19.49 0.04
CA ILE A 165 -5.22 -19.00 0.73
C ILE A 165 -4.34 -18.26 -0.27
N ILE A 166 -4.15 -16.95 -0.05
CA ILE A 166 -3.32 -16.07 -0.88
C ILE A 166 -2.16 -15.47 -0.08
N PRO A 167 -1.00 -15.21 -0.72
CA PRO A 167 0.08 -14.49 -0.07
C PRO A 167 -0.27 -13.00 0.11
N LEU A 168 -0.06 -12.49 1.31
CA LEU A 168 -0.21 -11.09 1.68
C LEU A 168 1.13 -10.51 2.09
N TYR A 169 1.65 -9.62 1.25
CA TYR A 169 2.86 -8.85 1.52
C TYR A 169 2.56 -7.72 2.52
N THR A 170 3.11 -7.83 3.73
CA THR A 170 2.90 -6.82 4.78
C THR A 170 3.93 -5.70 4.69
N LYS A 171 5.19 -6.06 4.43
CA LYS A 171 6.33 -5.15 4.30
C LYS A 171 7.19 -5.59 3.13
N GLN A 172 7.69 -4.65 2.35
CA GLN A 172 8.59 -4.92 1.24
C GLN A 172 9.66 -3.84 1.18
N ILE A 173 10.88 -4.25 0.86
CA ILE A 173 12.00 -3.37 0.55
C ILE A 173 12.44 -3.75 -0.86
N ILE A 174 12.41 -2.79 -1.77
CA ILE A 174 12.85 -2.98 -3.14
C ILE A 174 14.17 -2.24 -3.27
N PHE A 175 15.27 -2.98 -3.39
CA PHE A 175 16.56 -2.43 -3.76
C PHE A 175 16.69 -2.46 -5.28
N HIS A 176 16.91 -1.29 -5.86
CA HIS A 176 17.22 -1.09 -7.26
C HIS A 176 18.74 -1.09 -7.47
N GLU A 177 19.16 -1.05 -8.73
CA GLU A 177 20.56 -0.79 -9.08
C GLU A 177 21.07 0.48 -8.38
N LYS A 178 22.39 0.58 -8.17
CA LYS A 178 23.03 1.63 -7.34
C LYS A 178 22.56 1.68 -5.88
N MET A 179 21.91 0.62 -5.39
CA MET A 179 21.40 0.49 -4.02
C MET A 179 20.42 1.61 -3.60
N VAL A 180 19.72 2.21 -4.57
CA VAL A 180 18.54 3.02 -4.28
C VAL A 180 17.43 2.08 -3.80
N TYR A 181 16.63 2.48 -2.82
CA TYR A 181 15.60 1.59 -2.30
C TYR A 181 14.29 2.28 -1.97
N GLU A 182 13.24 1.47 -1.97
CA GLU A 182 11.87 1.89 -1.63
C GLU A 182 11.28 0.92 -0.62
N ILE A 183 10.54 1.45 0.37
CA ILE A 183 9.81 0.65 1.34
C ILE A 183 8.32 0.72 1.01
N PHE A 184 7.66 -0.44 0.96
CA PHE A 184 6.22 -0.56 0.79
C PHE A 184 5.61 -1.24 2.02
N LEU A 185 4.49 -0.69 2.50
CA LEU A 185 3.67 -1.24 3.57
C LEU A 185 2.30 -1.55 2.98
N PHE A 186 1.84 -2.81 3.03
CA PHE A 186 0.59 -3.25 2.38
C PHE A 186 0.44 -2.75 0.93
N ASN A 187 1.48 -2.90 0.11
CA ASN A 187 1.57 -2.42 -1.28
C ASN A 187 1.43 -0.89 -1.47
N SER A 188 1.44 -0.10 -0.40
CA SER A 188 1.52 1.36 -0.47
C SER A 188 2.95 1.80 -0.21
N LYS A 189 3.51 2.65 -1.09
CA LYS A 189 4.83 3.24 -0.88
C LYS A 189 4.83 4.05 0.42
N ALA A 190 5.73 3.71 1.35
CA ALA A 190 5.93 4.47 2.56
C ALA A 190 6.51 5.85 2.22
N SER A 191 6.13 6.88 2.97
CA SER A 191 6.72 8.21 2.80
C SER A 191 8.23 8.11 3.03
N GLU A 192 8.98 8.66 2.07
CA GLU A 192 10.44 8.72 2.12
C GLU A 192 10.85 9.50 3.38
N LYS A 193 11.39 8.79 4.36
CA LYS A 193 12.15 9.43 5.44
C LYS A 193 13.51 9.76 4.85
N ASN A 194 14.23 10.72 5.42
CA ASN A 194 15.60 11.03 5.00
C ASN A 194 16.49 9.81 5.26
N LEU A 195 16.59 8.94 4.27
CA LEU A 195 17.31 7.69 4.36
C LEU A 195 18.73 7.93 3.82
N SER A 196 19.71 7.53 4.61
CA SER A 196 21.11 7.60 4.20
C SER A 196 21.36 6.71 2.98
N PRO A 197 22.29 7.10 2.08
CA PRO A 197 22.78 6.21 1.02
C PRO A 197 23.27 4.88 1.60
N ILE A 198 23.09 3.80 0.84
CA ILE A 198 23.59 2.47 1.21
C ILE A 198 25.01 2.31 0.65
N GLU A 199 26.00 2.19 1.52
CA GLU A 199 27.39 1.98 1.12
C GLU A 199 27.89 0.57 1.48
N THR A 200 27.28 -0.05 2.48
CA THR A 200 27.75 -1.33 3.06
C THR A 200 26.64 -2.36 3.22
N ILE A 201 27.03 -3.63 3.38
CA ILE A 201 26.09 -4.70 3.78
C ILE A 201 25.44 -4.37 5.13
N THR A 202 26.17 -3.77 6.05
CA THR A 202 25.64 -3.34 7.35
C THR A 202 24.47 -2.37 7.18
N ASP A 203 24.55 -1.44 6.22
CA ASP A 203 23.45 -0.52 5.92
C ASP A 203 22.21 -1.26 5.40
N VAL A 204 22.39 -2.24 4.51
CA VAL A 204 21.30 -3.10 4.03
C VAL A 204 20.63 -3.82 5.20
N MET A 205 21.43 -4.41 6.10
CA MET A 205 20.95 -5.12 7.28
C MET A 205 20.23 -4.19 8.26
N ASN A 206 20.71 -2.96 8.42
CA ASN A 206 20.06 -1.93 9.24
C ASN A 206 18.69 -1.54 8.67
N ILE A 207 18.56 -1.42 7.35
CA ILE A 207 17.28 -1.11 6.68
C ILE A 207 16.28 -2.26 6.83
N ILE A 208 16.73 -3.51 6.67
CA ILE A 208 15.89 -4.70 6.90
C ILE A 208 15.41 -4.73 8.35
N THR A 209 16.32 -4.51 9.30
CA THR A 209 16.01 -4.49 10.74
C THR A 209 15.04 -3.37 11.09
N TYR A 210 15.29 -2.15 10.57
CA TYR A 210 14.39 -1.01 10.73
C TYR A 210 12.98 -1.34 10.24
N THR A 211 12.88 -1.85 9.01
CA THR A 211 11.60 -2.18 8.38
C THR A 211 10.87 -3.28 9.18
N ASN A 212 11.59 -4.30 9.63
CA ASN A 212 11.04 -5.35 10.51
C ASN A 212 10.45 -4.78 11.80
N ASN A 213 11.09 -3.77 12.39
CA ASN A 213 10.66 -3.15 13.64
C ASN A 213 9.53 -2.11 13.47
N LEU A 214 9.18 -1.72 12.23
CA LEU A 214 8.04 -0.84 11.99
C LEU A 214 6.75 -1.47 12.52
N LYS A 215 6.04 -0.74 13.38
CA LYS A 215 4.70 -1.12 13.82
C LYS A 215 3.69 -0.67 12.79
N LEU A 216 2.84 -1.59 12.35
CA LEU A 216 1.83 -1.32 11.35
C LEU A 216 0.47 -1.09 12.02
N CYS A 217 -0.25 -0.08 11.53
CA CYS A 217 -1.62 0.22 11.91
C CYS A 217 -2.51 -1.01 11.66
N SER A 218 -3.11 -1.51 12.73
CA SER A 218 -3.97 -2.69 12.74
C SER A 218 -5.30 -2.48 12.01
N GLY A 219 -5.59 -1.25 11.56
CA GLY A 219 -6.86 -0.87 10.94
C GLY A 219 -7.91 -0.48 11.98
N GLY A 220 -9.02 0.06 11.50
CA GLY A 220 -10.19 0.42 12.31
C GLY A 220 -11.07 -0.81 12.64
N PRO A 221 -12.37 -0.59 12.86
CA PRO A 221 -13.31 -1.66 13.21
C PRO A 221 -13.43 -2.74 12.12
N ALA A 222 -13.79 -3.95 12.52
CA ALA A 222 -14.10 -5.04 11.61
C ALA A 222 -15.24 -4.69 10.64
N VAL A 223 -15.11 -5.08 9.38
CA VAL A 223 -16.09 -4.82 8.32
C VAL A 223 -17.42 -5.49 8.62
N SER A 224 -17.40 -6.68 9.22
CA SER A 224 -18.59 -7.46 9.60
C SER A 224 -19.57 -6.68 10.51
N LEU A 225 -19.08 -5.79 11.36
CA LEU A 225 -19.91 -4.95 12.25
C LEU A 225 -20.68 -3.85 11.49
N TYR A 226 -20.23 -3.51 10.27
CA TYR A 226 -20.70 -2.36 9.49
C TYR A 226 -20.87 -2.73 8.00
N SER A 227 -21.30 -3.96 7.70
CA SER A 227 -21.29 -4.56 6.35
C SER A 227 -22.09 -3.78 5.30
N ASN A 228 -23.15 -3.07 5.71
CA ASN A 228 -24.06 -2.32 4.84
C ASN A 228 -23.75 -0.81 4.76
N ILE A 229 -22.53 -0.42 5.11
CA ILE A 229 -22.08 0.97 5.04
C ILE A 229 -21.10 1.14 3.90
N ASN A 230 -21.30 2.23 3.16
CA ASN A 230 -20.33 2.76 2.21
C ASN A 230 -20.00 4.19 2.65
N ILE A 231 -18.71 4.45 2.89
CA ILE A 231 -18.20 5.77 3.25
C ILE A 231 -17.03 6.11 2.32
N GLU A 232 -16.93 7.37 1.90
CA GLU A 232 -15.91 7.81 0.95
C GLU A 232 -14.51 7.95 1.57
N CYS A 233 -14.42 8.11 2.90
CA CYS A 233 -13.15 8.36 3.60
C CYS A 233 -12.39 7.09 4.04
N ALA A 234 -12.94 5.91 3.78
CA ALA A 234 -12.33 4.65 4.18
C ALA A 234 -12.60 3.54 3.18
N TYR A 235 -11.72 2.53 3.19
CA TYR A 235 -11.84 1.32 2.39
C TYR A 235 -11.80 0.07 3.30
N ARG A 236 -12.18 -1.06 2.73
CA ARG A 236 -12.07 -2.38 3.38
C ARG A 236 -10.70 -2.95 3.02
N ASP A 237 -9.88 -3.24 4.02
CA ASP A 237 -8.57 -3.83 3.78
C ASP A 237 -8.63 -5.37 3.69
N ASN A 238 -7.52 -5.98 3.25
CA ASN A 238 -7.39 -7.43 3.11
C ASN A 238 -7.43 -8.17 4.46
N LYS A 239 -7.59 -7.48 5.60
CA LYS A 239 -7.76 -8.11 6.92
C LYS A 239 -9.20 -7.98 7.42
N GLU A 240 -10.15 -7.70 6.52
CA GLU A 240 -11.56 -7.47 6.85
C GLU A 240 -11.76 -6.36 7.89
N LYS A 241 -10.92 -5.33 7.84
CA LYS A 241 -11.04 -4.13 8.67
C LYS A 241 -11.24 -2.88 7.82
N TRP A 242 -11.94 -1.91 8.40
CA TRP A 242 -12.05 -0.58 7.81
C TRP A 242 -10.77 0.20 8.01
N ARG A 243 -10.20 0.75 6.94
CA ARG A 243 -8.98 1.57 6.98
C ARG A 243 -9.24 2.93 6.37
N HIS A 244 -8.77 3.98 7.03
CA HIS A 244 -8.93 5.34 6.54
C HIS A 244 -8.06 5.55 5.30
N ASN A 245 -8.55 6.26 4.28
CA ASN A 245 -7.80 6.49 3.03
C ASN A 245 -6.48 7.25 3.26
N LEU A 246 -6.42 8.05 4.32
CA LEU A 246 -5.23 8.81 4.75
C LEU A 246 -4.45 8.11 5.88
N CYS A 247 -4.64 6.81 6.09
CA CYS A 247 -3.89 6.06 7.09
C CYS A 247 -2.39 6.06 6.71
N SER A 248 -1.52 6.50 7.61
CA SER A 248 -0.05 6.45 7.45
C SER A 248 0.52 5.04 7.33
N LEU A 249 -0.28 4.01 7.65
CA LEU A 249 0.10 2.60 7.79
C LEU A 249 1.13 2.31 8.88
N GLU A 250 2.07 3.19 9.15
CA GLU A 250 2.99 3.16 10.29
C GLU A 250 2.35 3.83 11.52
N VAL A 251 2.62 3.26 12.70
CA VAL A 251 2.25 3.83 14.00
C VAL A 251 3.48 3.90 14.91
N SER A 252 3.68 5.04 15.57
CA SER A 252 4.76 5.19 16.56
C SER A 252 4.35 4.56 17.91
N GLU A 253 3.10 4.76 18.32
CA GLU A 253 2.55 4.29 19.59
C GLU A 253 1.19 3.61 19.39
N GLY A 254 0.93 2.58 20.20
CA GLY A 254 -0.26 1.75 20.10
C GLY A 254 -0.33 0.89 18.82
N ASP A 255 -1.51 0.33 18.57
CA ASP A 255 -1.73 -0.60 17.45
C ASP A 255 -2.45 0.05 16.27
N THR A 256 -3.09 1.21 16.46
CA THR A 256 -3.97 1.81 15.44
C THR A 256 -3.80 3.32 15.43
N CYS A 257 -3.66 3.91 14.23
CA CYS A 257 -3.53 5.36 14.12
C CYS A 257 -4.85 6.08 14.45
N GLU A 258 -4.75 7.35 14.83
CA GLU A 258 -5.90 8.19 15.26
C GLU A 258 -7.02 8.23 14.22
N LEU A 259 -6.67 8.33 12.94
CA LEU A 259 -7.65 8.36 11.84
C LEU A 259 -8.45 7.06 11.77
N CYS A 260 -7.79 5.90 11.87
CA CYS A 260 -8.47 4.60 11.87
C CYS A 260 -9.26 4.36 13.16
N LEU A 261 -8.80 4.87 14.31
CA LEU A 261 -9.55 4.84 15.56
C LEU A 261 -10.86 5.64 15.46
N SER A 262 -10.82 6.82 14.83
CA SER A 262 -11.99 7.70 14.66
C SER A 262 -13.10 7.09 13.78
N LEU A 263 -12.76 6.10 12.93
CA LEU A 263 -13.74 5.45 12.05
C LEU A 263 -14.89 4.81 12.80
N LYS A 264 -14.68 4.31 14.02
CA LYS A 264 -15.75 3.71 14.84
C LYS A 264 -16.91 4.68 15.05
N ASP A 265 -16.61 5.93 15.38
CA ASP A 265 -17.63 6.94 15.65
C ASP A 265 -18.20 7.53 14.36
N ILE A 266 -17.42 7.60 13.29
CA ILE A 266 -17.90 7.98 11.95
C ILE A 266 -18.93 6.95 11.44
N LEU A 267 -18.59 5.66 11.49
CA LEU A 267 -19.46 4.56 11.05
C LEU A 267 -20.75 4.49 11.88
N LYS A 268 -20.67 4.63 13.21
CA LYS A 268 -21.85 4.70 14.10
C LYS A 268 -22.79 5.85 13.73
N ARG A 269 -22.25 7.06 13.50
CA ARG A 269 -23.04 8.22 13.07
C ARG A 269 -23.73 7.98 11.73
N HIS A 270 -23.05 7.32 10.79
CA HIS A 270 -23.63 6.96 9.50
C HIS A 270 -24.83 6.00 9.65
N ILE A 271 -24.71 4.96 10.49
CA ILE A 271 -25.84 4.07 10.81
C ILE A 271 -27.03 4.85 11.37
N GLN A 272 -26.78 5.73 12.33
CA GLN A 272 -27.83 6.49 13.02
C GLN A 272 -28.62 7.38 12.04
N ARG A 273 -27.92 8.07 11.12
CA ARG A 273 -28.56 8.89 10.08
C ARG A 273 -29.40 8.06 9.12
N ASN A 274 -28.88 6.90 8.68
CA ASN A 274 -29.61 6.02 7.76
C ASN A 274 -30.89 5.47 8.40
N LYS A 275 -30.86 5.12 9.70
CA LYS A 275 -32.04 4.67 10.46
C LYS A 275 -33.14 5.73 10.59
N GLN A 276 -32.79 7.02 10.63
CA GLN A 276 -33.78 8.10 10.75
C GLN A 276 -34.52 8.37 9.42
N SER A 277 -33.84 8.19 8.29
CA SER A 277 -34.42 8.43 6.96
C SER A 277 -35.60 7.50 6.64
N SER A 278 -35.60 6.28 7.17
CA SER A 278 -36.68 5.31 6.91
C SER A 278 -37.97 5.64 7.66
N ARG A 279 -37.91 6.36 8.78
CA ARG A 279 -39.11 6.68 9.59
C ARG A 279 -39.95 7.83 9.05
N THR A 280 -39.41 8.71 8.21
CA THR A 280 -40.13 9.90 7.72
C THR A 280 -40.92 9.66 6.44
N LYS A 281 -40.89 8.46 5.85
CA LYS A 281 -41.52 8.18 4.55
C LYS A 281 -43.00 7.76 4.61
N THR A 282 -43.62 7.69 5.79
CA THR A 282 -44.96 7.09 5.97
C THR A 282 -46.07 8.02 6.46
N PHE A 283 -45.95 9.35 6.29
CA PHE A 283 -47.05 10.26 6.66
C PHE A 283 -47.42 11.28 5.59
N ASN A 284 -47.53 10.85 4.34
CA ASN A 284 -48.44 11.50 3.39
C ASN A 284 -49.78 10.77 3.42
N GLY A 285 -50.44 10.83 4.58
CA GLY A 285 -51.88 10.66 4.63
C GLY A 285 -52.50 11.77 3.81
N SER A 286 -52.87 11.46 2.57
CA SER A 286 -53.81 12.25 1.78
C SER A 286 -55.16 12.20 2.49
N GLY A 287 -55.28 12.96 3.58
CA GLY A 287 -56.55 13.30 4.19
C GLY A 287 -57.31 14.14 3.18
N LYS A 288 -58.04 13.47 2.28
CA LYS A 288 -59.06 14.08 1.42
C LYS A 288 -60.06 14.75 2.36
N ARG A 289 -59.91 16.06 2.57
CA ARG A 289 -60.95 16.88 3.20
C ARG A 289 -62.18 16.83 2.29
N LYS A 290 -63.19 16.07 2.69
CA LYS A 290 -64.54 16.16 2.12
C LYS A 290 -65.02 17.59 2.32
N ARG A 291 -65.19 18.34 1.22
CA ARG A 291 -65.97 19.58 1.21
C ARG A 291 -67.44 19.18 1.29
N THR A 292 -68.09 19.44 2.41
CA THR A 292 -69.55 19.50 2.51
C THR A 292 -69.99 20.79 1.82
N ALA A 293 -70.83 20.66 0.79
CA ALA A 293 -71.53 21.79 0.18
C ALA A 293 -72.76 22.11 1.06
N LEU A 294 -72.93 23.40 1.34
CA LEU A 294 -74.14 24.01 1.89
C LEU A 294 -75.05 24.42 0.74
#